data_AF-A0A7W5T116-F1
#
_entry.id   AF-A0A7W5T116-F1
#
_cell.length_a   1.000
_cell.length_b   1.000
_cell.length_c   1.000
_cell.angle_alpha   90.00
_cell.angle_beta   90.00
_cell.angle_gamma   90.00
#
_symmetry.space_group_name_H-M   'P 1'
#
loop_
_entity.id
_entity.type
_entity.pdbx_description
1 polymer ?
#
loop_
_entity_poly.entity_id
_entity_poly.type
_entity_poly.pdbx_seq_one_letter_code
_entity_poly.pdbx_strand_id
1 'polypeptide(L)'
;MTAERFTNGTIVSYPYLWRWQADEGREHGEKDRPVCLALTVPDPRQNMTHLVILPISGTPPRSDQIALEIPDLELRRAGLSVFKRGWVTVSEYNYDIAERSWYFDAGQTPRGWFGPRFLEDIRQALRPILAAHAGRIDRTR
;
A
#
# COMPACT_ATOMS: atom_id res chain seq x y z
N MET A 1 17.97 0.88 8.78
CA MET A 1 17.03 1.94 8.32
C MET A 1 15.71 1.30 7.86
N THR A 2 14.57 2.01 7.92
CA THR A 2 13.25 1.43 7.58
C THR A 2 13.22 0.82 6.18
N ALA A 3 13.83 1.49 5.20
CA ALA A 3 13.92 1.01 3.82
C ALA A 3 14.66 -0.35 3.65
N GLU A 4 15.54 -0.73 4.58
CA GLU A 4 16.25 -2.02 4.54
C GLU A 4 15.36 -3.18 4.96
N ARG A 5 14.43 -2.93 5.90
CA ARG A 5 13.47 -3.92 6.39
C ARG A 5 12.19 -3.96 5.56
N PHE A 6 11.77 -2.81 5.05
CA PHE A 6 10.55 -2.62 4.29
C PHE A 6 10.92 -2.16 2.88
N THR A 7 11.23 -3.14 2.04
CA THR A 7 11.54 -2.92 0.63
C THR A 7 10.25 -2.85 -0.20
N ASN A 8 10.39 -2.44 -1.45
CA ASN A 8 9.30 -2.45 -2.39
C ASN A 8 8.63 -3.83 -2.49
N GLY A 9 7.30 -3.86 -2.51
CA GLY A 9 6.50 -5.08 -2.57
C GLY A 9 6.26 -5.74 -1.22
N THR A 10 6.83 -5.24 -0.13
CA THR A 10 6.58 -5.74 1.22
C THR A 10 5.10 -5.58 1.60
N ILE A 11 4.53 -6.60 2.25
CA ILE A 11 3.16 -6.62 2.73
C ILE A 11 3.16 -6.39 4.23
N VAL A 12 2.41 -5.39 4.69
CA VAL A 12 2.35 -4.97 6.09
C VAL A 12 0.91 -4.76 6.55
N SER A 13 0.71 -4.62 7.86
CA SER A 13 -0.54 -4.10 8.43
C SER A 13 -0.47 -2.57 8.44
N TYR A 14 -1.53 -1.92 8.00
CA TYR A 14 -1.62 -0.46 8.02
C TYR A 14 -3.09 -0.02 8.13
N PRO A 15 -3.42 1.02 8.93
CA PRO A 15 -4.78 1.57 9.02
C PRO A 15 -5.07 2.43 7.79
N TYR A 16 -5.28 1.76 6.65
CA TYR A 16 -5.49 2.42 5.36
C TYR A 16 -6.74 3.30 5.38
N LEU A 17 -6.59 4.53 4.91
CA LEU A 17 -7.66 5.52 4.81
C LEU A 17 -8.11 5.62 3.35
N TRP A 18 -9.33 5.21 3.08
CA TRP A 18 -9.91 5.33 1.73
C TRP A 18 -10.20 6.78 1.39
N ARG A 19 -10.13 7.15 0.10
CA ARG A 19 -10.45 8.50 -0.36
C ARG A 19 -11.81 8.99 0.12
N TRP A 20 -12.85 8.16 -0.01
CA TRP A 20 -14.20 8.54 0.43
C TRP A 20 -14.28 8.79 1.94
N GLN A 21 -13.44 8.12 2.76
CA GLN A 21 -13.36 8.38 4.19
C GLN A 21 -12.65 9.71 4.47
N ALA A 22 -11.59 10.00 3.73
CA ALA A 22 -10.90 11.29 3.80
C ALA A 22 -11.83 12.45 3.38
N ASP A 23 -12.63 12.25 2.33
CA ASP A 23 -13.62 13.22 1.85
C ASP A 23 -14.73 13.48 2.90
N GLU A 24 -15.02 12.51 3.76
CA GLU A 24 -15.90 12.67 4.95
C GLU A 24 -15.20 13.32 6.16
N GLY A 25 -13.93 13.71 6.04
CA GLY A 25 -13.15 14.34 7.11
C GLY A 25 -12.61 13.35 8.15
N ARG A 26 -12.59 12.04 7.86
CA ARG A 26 -12.01 11.04 8.76
C ARG A 26 -10.49 11.05 8.68
N GLU A 27 -9.84 10.93 9.82
CA GLU A 27 -8.38 10.93 9.93
C GLU A 27 -7.80 9.53 10.16
N HIS A 28 -8.63 8.55 10.55
CA HIS A 28 -8.18 7.20 10.85
C HIS A 28 -8.90 6.19 9.95
N GLY A 29 -8.14 5.24 9.41
CA GLY A 29 -8.74 4.07 8.77
C GLY A 29 -9.57 3.30 9.79
N GLU A 30 -10.74 2.80 9.39
CA GLU A 30 -11.66 2.08 10.28
C GLU A 30 -11.05 0.82 10.92
N LYS A 31 -10.03 0.25 10.28
CA LYS A 31 -9.31 -0.93 10.74
C LYS A 31 -7.99 -1.10 10.01
N ASP A 32 -7.11 -1.85 10.64
CA ASP A 32 -5.89 -2.38 10.04
C ASP A 32 -6.20 -3.32 8.87
N ARG A 33 -5.49 -3.12 7.77
CA ARG A 33 -5.62 -3.90 6.53
C ARG A 33 -4.25 -4.37 6.06
N PRO A 34 -4.18 -5.51 5.37
CA PRO A 34 -3.00 -5.81 4.59
C PRO A 34 -2.85 -4.76 3.48
N VAL A 35 -1.65 -4.21 3.35
CA VAL A 35 -1.29 -3.25 2.31
C VAL A 35 0.02 -3.65 1.65
N CYS A 36 0.21 -3.24 0.40
CA CYS A 36 1.47 -3.36 -0.31
C CYS A 36 2.23 -2.03 -0.26
N LEU A 37 3.50 -2.06 0.13
CA LEU A 37 4.42 -0.95 -0.04
C LEU A 37 4.91 -0.94 -1.50
N ALA A 38 4.14 -0.34 -2.41
CA ALA A 38 4.43 -0.34 -3.84
C ALA A 38 5.74 0.42 -4.17
N LEU A 39 5.99 1.50 -3.42
CA LEU A 39 7.24 2.25 -3.44
C LEU A 39 7.71 2.54 -2.02
N THR A 40 8.98 2.25 -1.73
CA THR A 40 9.72 2.69 -0.56
C THR A 40 10.94 3.47 -1.05
N VAL A 41 10.91 4.78 -0.84
CA VAL A 41 11.88 5.72 -1.40
C VAL A 41 12.67 6.37 -0.26
N PRO A 42 13.91 5.94 0.00
CA PRO A 42 14.74 6.57 1.02
C PRO A 42 15.18 7.97 0.58
N ASP A 43 15.13 8.92 1.50
CA ASP A 43 15.78 10.23 1.44
C ASP A 43 16.89 10.27 2.50
N PRO A 44 18.15 9.98 2.10
CA PRO A 44 19.28 9.99 3.01
C PRO A 44 19.60 11.36 3.59
N ARG A 45 19.19 12.46 2.94
CA ARG A 45 19.47 13.82 3.42
C ARG A 45 18.62 14.17 4.62
N GLN A 46 17.38 13.67 4.63
CA GLN A 46 16.42 13.89 5.71
C GLN A 46 16.35 12.71 6.68
N ASN A 47 17.04 11.60 6.39
CA ASN A 47 16.94 10.35 7.12
C ASN A 47 15.48 9.85 7.21
N MET A 48 14.77 9.88 6.08
CA MET A 48 13.36 9.52 5.96
C MET A 48 13.14 8.49 4.85
N THR A 49 12.05 7.76 4.94
CA THR A 49 11.58 6.80 3.96
C THR A 49 10.16 7.17 3.55
N HIS A 50 10.00 7.61 2.31
CA HIS A 50 8.69 7.89 1.74
C HIS A 50 8.02 6.59 1.30
N LEU A 51 6.76 6.42 1.66
CA LEU A 51 5.98 5.22 1.38
C LEU A 51 4.83 5.56 0.42
N VAL A 52 4.68 4.76 -0.63
CA VAL A 52 3.45 4.70 -1.44
C VAL A 52 2.80 3.37 -1.15
N ILE A 53 1.63 3.44 -0.53
CA ILE A 53 0.94 2.33 0.11
C ILE A 53 -0.34 2.05 -0.65
N LEU A 54 -0.54 0.81 -1.08
CA LEU A 54 -1.73 0.36 -1.81
C LEU A 54 -2.54 -0.63 -0.97
N PRO A 55 -3.88 -0.49 -0.90
CA PRO A 55 -4.70 -1.35 -0.09
C PRO A 55 -4.93 -2.70 -0.77
N ILE A 56 -5.00 -3.76 0.04
CA ILE A 56 -5.37 -5.10 -0.40
C ILE A 56 -6.74 -5.48 0.16
N SER A 57 -7.60 -6.01 -0.70
CA SER A 57 -8.95 -6.46 -0.35
C SER A 57 -9.17 -7.90 -0.79
N GLY A 58 -9.87 -8.68 0.02
CA GLY A 58 -10.43 -9.98 -0.38
C GLY A 58 -11.81 -9.86 -1.04
N THR A 59 -12.31 -8.64 -1.22
CA THR A 59 -13.57 -8.31 -1.89
C THR A 59 -13.27 -7.65 -3.23
N PRO A 60 -14.02 -7.98 -4.32
CA PRO A 60 -13.84 -7.36 -5.62
C PRO A 60 -13.88 -5.83 -5.58
N PRO A 61 -13.15 -5.15 -6.48
CA PRO A 61 -13.17 -3.70 -6.56
C PRO A 61 -14.57 -3.19 -6.91
N ARG A 62 -14.90 -2.00 -6.42
CA ARG A 62 -16.08 -1.27 -6.86
C ARG A 62 -15.92 -0.80 -8.30
N SER A 63 -17.02 -0.41 -8.95
CA SER A 63 -17.02 0.06 -10.34
C SER A 63 -16.22 1.36 -10.55
N ASP A 64 -16.00 2.13 -9.50
CA ASP A 64 -15.18 3.36 -9.50
C ASP A 64 -13.69 3.11 -9.22
N GLN A 65 -13.30 1.86 -8.95
CA GLN A 65 -11.93 1.50 -8.59
C GLN A 65 -11.21 0.78 -9.74
N ILE A 66 -9.98 1.21 -9.99
CA ILE A 66 -9.00 0.44 -10.77
C ILE A 66 -8.23 -0.43 -9.79
N ALA A 67 -8.21 -1.75 -10.03
CA ALA A 67 -7.50 -2.72 -9.21
C ALA A 67 -6.96 -3.87 -10.07
N LEU A 68 -5.89 -4.50 -9.60
CA LEU A 68 -5.36 -5.74 -10.16
C LEU A 68 -5.75 -6.91 -9.27
N GLU A 69 -6.24 -7.99 -9.88
CA GLU A 69 -6.41 -9.26 -9.18
C GLU A 69 -5.04 -9.88 -8.87
N ILE A 70 -4.88 -10.38 -7.66
CA ILE A 70 -3.65 -10.96 -7.15
C ILE A 70 -3.60 -12.43 -7.53
N PRO A 71 -2.54 -12.89 -8.25
CA PRO A 71 -2.35 -14.31 -8.53
C PRO A 71 -2.28 -15.15 -7.26
N ASP A 72 -2.79 -16.39 -7.29
CA ASP A 72 -2.81 -17.29 -6.12
C ASP A 72 -1.43 -17.50 -5.47
N LEU A 73 -0.38 -17.59 -6.29
CA LEU A 73 1.00 -17.71 -5.78
C LEU A 73 1.42 -16.46 -5.00
N GLU A 74 1.03 -15.28 -5.47
CA GLU A 74 1.33 -14.00 -4.83
C GLU A 74 0.52 -13.83 -3.55
N LEU A 75 -0.74 -14.29 -3.49
CA LEU A 75 -1.49 -14.37 -2.23
C LEU A 75 -0.78 -15.22 -1.18
N ARG A 76 -0.20 -16.36 -1.58
CA ARG A 76 0.57 -17.22 -0.66
C ARG A 76 1.85 -16.54 -0.17
N ARG A 77 2.64 -15.95 -1.08
CA ARG A 77 3.89 -15.23 -0.74
C ARG A 77 3.64 -14.00 0.13
N ALA A 78 2.50 -13.35 -0.04
CA ALA A 78 2.06 -12.20 0.73
C ALA A 78 1.56 -12.54 2.15
N GLY A 79 1.45 -13.84 2.50
CA GLY A 79 0.83 -14.25 3.76
C GLY A 79 -0.69 -14.02 3.77
N LEU A 80 -1.33 -14.02 2.60
CA LEU A 80 -2.76 -13.71 2.39
C LEU A 80 -3.57 -14.91 1.91
N SER A 81 -3.09 -16.14 2.16
CA SER A 81 -3.76 -17.40 1.76
C SER A 81 -5.19 -17.58 2.29
N VAL A 82 -5.61 -16.78 3.27
CA VAL A 82 -7.01 -16.75 3.75
C VAL A 82 -7.97 -16.18 2.70
N PHE A 83 -7.47 -15.35 1.79
CA PHE A 83 -8.25 -14.85 0.66
C PHE A 83 -8.35 -15.92 -0.42
N LYS A 84 -9.59 -16.27 -0.79
CA LYS A 84 -9.84 -17.12 -1.98
C LYS A 84 -9.47 -16.40 -3.28
N ARG A 85 -9.65 -15.08 -3.29
CA ARG A 85 -9.27 -14.13 -4.34
C ARG A 85 -8.94 -12.81 -3.65
N GLY A 86 -8.00 -12.03 -4.20
CA GLY A 86 -7.63 -10.75 -3.63
C GLY A 86 -7.30 -9.73 -4.71
N TRP A 87 -7.38 -8.45 -4.35
CA TRP A 87 -7.16 -7.32 -5.26
C TRP A 87 -6.29 -6.26 -4.61
N VAL A 88 -5.37 -5.69 -5.39
CA VAL A 88 -4.63 -4.47 -5.05
C VAL A 88 -5.30 -3.31 -5.76
N THR A 89 -5.83 -2.34 -5.03
CA THR A 89 -6.37 -1.12 -5.65
C THR A 89 -5.22 -0.20 -6.05
N VAL A 90 -5.25 0.32 -7.27
CA VAL A 90 -4.19 1.18 -7.84
C VAL A 90 -4.69 2.56 -8.26
N SER A 91 -6.00 2.80 -8.16
CA SER A 91 -6.65 4.09 -8.47
C SER A 91 -6.50 5.15 -7.37
N GLU A 92 -6.06 4.75 -6.19
CA GLU A 92 -5.77 5.60 -5.04
C GLU A 92 -4.63 4.99 -4.23
N TYR A 93 -3.95 5.82 -3.45
CA TYR A 93 -2.84 5.39 -2.61
C TYR A 93 -2.69 6.29 -1.38
N ASN A 94 -2.25 5.69 -0.29
CA ASN A 94 -1.78 6.44 0.87
C ASN A 94 -0.31 6.80 0.67
N TYR A 95 0.02 8.04 0.97
CA TYR A 95 1.39 8.52 1.05
C TYR A 95 1.75 8.79 2.51
N ASP A 96 2.85 8.22 2.97
CA ASP A 96 3.31 8.35 4.35
C ASP A 96 4.83 8.51 4.42
N ILE A 97 5.34 8.94 5.58
CA ILE A 97 6.79 9.00 5.89
C ILE A 97 7.03 8.11 7.10
N ALA A 98 7.72 7.00 6.90
CA ALA A 98 7.77 5.94 7.90
C ALA A 98 8.31 6.40 9.27
N GLU A 99 9.34 7.24 9.28
CA GLU A 99 9.99 7.75 10.49
C GLU A 99 9.20 8.87 11.20
N ARG A 100 8.13 9.37 10.58
CA ARG A 100 7.24 10.41 11.14
C ARG A 100 5.80 9.93 11.34
N SER A 101 5.50 8.72 10.89
CA SER A 101 4.13 8.23 10.84
C SER A 101 3.64 7.84 12.23
N TRP A 102 2.42 8.28 12.55
CA TRP A 102 1.65 7.76 13.68
C TRP A 102 0.94 6.45 13.36
N TYR A 103 0.91 6.07 12.08
CA TYR A 103 0.11 4.97 11.54
C TYR A 103 0.96 3.76 11.13
N PHE A 104 2.21 3.99 10.74
CA PHE A 104 3.15 2.97 10.30
C PHE A 104 4.06 2.54 11.47
N ASP A 105 3.84 1.34 11.98
CA ASP A 105 4.73 0.73 12.95
C ASP A 105 5.97 0.14 12.24
N ALA A 106 7.14 0.75 12.40
CA ALA A 106 8.41 0.23 11.87
C ALA A 106 8.96 -0.99 12.66
N GLY A 107 8.38 -1.28 13.83
CA GLY A 107 8.66 -2.46 14.63
C GLY A 107 7.98 -3.74 14.10
N GLN A 108 6.88 -3.58 13.35
CA GLN A 108 6.04 -4.68 12.91
C GLN A 108 6.77 -5.71 12.04
N THR A 109 6.34 -6.97 12.09
CA THR A 109 6.85 -8.01 11.20
C THR A 109 6.11 -7.98 9.86
N PRO A 110 6.83 -7.90 8.72
CA PRO A 110 6.20 -8.06 7.41
C PRO A 110 5.39 -9.36 7.32
N ARG A 111 4.21 -9.28 6.72
CA ARG A 111 3.36 -10.46 6.45
C ARG A 111 3.92 -11.34 5.35
N GLY A 112 4.63 -10.73 4.41
CA GLY A 112 5.14 -11.37 3.20
C GLY A 112 5.56 -10.32 2.18
N TRP A 113 5.65 -10.73 0.92
CA TRP A 113 6.02 -9.84 -0.18
C TRP A 113 5.35 -10.29 -1.48
N PHE A 114 5.18 -9.33 -2.41
CA PHE A 114 4.95 -9.65 -3.81
C PHE A 114 6.26 -9.88 -4.55
N GLY A 115 6.24 -10.84 -5.48
CA GLY A 115 7.34 -11.10 -6.39
C GLY A 115 7.58 -9.92 -7.35
N PRO A 116 8.80 -9.80 -7.90
CA PRO A 116 9.21 -8.65 -8.70
C PRO A 116 8.35 -8.48 -9.96
N ARG A 117 7.88 -9.58 -10.57
CA ARG A 117 7.03 -9.50 -11.76
C ARG A 117 5.67 -8.86 -11.45
N PHE A 118 4.98 -9.35 -10.43
CA PHE A 118 3.67 -8.81 -10.07
C PHE A 118 3.78 -7.38 -9.53
N LEU A 119 4.84 -7.08 -8.77
CA LEU A 119 5.13 -5.71 -8.34
C LEU A 119 5.32 -4.76 -9.53
N GLU A 120 5.96 -5.20 -10.61
CA GLU A 120 6.10 -4.40 -11.82
C GLU A 120 4.73 -4.17 -12.50
N ASP A 121 3.88 -5.20 -12.58
CA ASP A 121 2.52 -5.05 -13.12
C ASP A 121 1.71 -4.01 -12.30
N ILE A 122 1.83 -4.04 -10.96
CA ILE A 122 1.25 -3.02 -10.06
C ILE A 122 1.77 -1.62 -10.38
N ARG A 123 3.09 -1.46 -10.53
CA ARG A 123 3.71 -0.16 -10.80
C ARG A 123 3.32 0.41 -12.15
N GLN A 124 3.22 -0.43 -13.18
CA GLN A 124 2.73 -0.02 -14.49
C GLN A 124 1.28 0.47 -14.41
N ALA A 125 0.42 -0.22 -13.66
CA ALA A 125 -0.96 0.21 -13.46
C ALA A 125 -1.09 1.48 -12.60
N LEU A 126 -0.19 1.69 -11.63
CA LEU A 126 -0.16 2.86 -10.76
C LEU A 126 0.43 4.11 -11.44
N ARG A 127 1.31 3.94 -12.43
CA ARG A 127 2.06 5.04 -13.08
C ARG A 127 1.19 6.18 -13.60
N PRO A 128 0.03 5.95 -14.28
CA PRO A 128 -0.82 7.04 -14.73
C PRO A 128 -1.39 7.89 -13.59
N ILE A 129 -1.70 7.25 -12.45
CA ILE A 129 -2.25 7.91 -11.27
C ILE A 129 -1.21 8.82 -10.63
N LEU A 130 0.03 8.34 -10.49
CA LEU A 130 1.15 9.13 -10.00
C LEU A 130 1.46 10.31 -10.93
N ALA A 131 1.50 10.08 -12.25
CA ALA A 131 1.79 11.12 -13.23
C ALA A 131 0.71 12.22 -13.26
N ALA A 132 -0.54 11.86 -13.02
CA ALA A 132 -1.66 12.80 -12.92
C ALA A 132 -1.74 13.49 -11.55
N HIS A 133 -0.87 13.17 -10.60
CA HIS A 133 -0.98 13.58 -9.19
C HIS A 133 -2.37 13.32 -8.59
N ALA A 134 -3.02 12.24 -9.04
CA ALA A 134 -4.37 11.87 -8.65
C ALA A 134 -4.35 10.81 -7.55
N GLY A 135 -5.46 10.68 -6.82
CA GLY A 135 -5.68 9.55 -5.90
C GLY A 135 -4.77 9.48 -4.68
N ARG A 136 -3.94 10.50 -4.43
CA ARG A 136 -3.10 10.58 -3.22
C ARG A 136 -3.93 10.94 -1.99
N ILE A 137 -3.83 10.13 -0.95
CA ILE A 137 -4.25 10.45 0.41
C ILE A 137 -3.00 10.72 1.23
N ASP A 138 -2.83 11.94 1.73
CA ASP A 138 -1.67 12.32 2.54
C ASP A 138 -1.85 11.88 4.00
N ARG A 139 -0.90 11.10 4.51
CA ARG A 139 -0.87 10.54 5.87
C ARG A 139 0.27 11.09 6.72
N THR A 140 0.96 12.14 6.26
CA THR A 140 2.10 12.72 7.00
C THR A 140 1.70 13.75 8.05
N ARG A 141 0.42 13.82 8.42
CA ARG A 141 -0.13 14.76 9.40
C ARG A 141 -0.72 13.99 10.57
#